data_AF-A0A1V5JNY5-F1
#
_entry.id   AF-A0A1V5JNY5-F1
#
_cell.length_a   1.000
_cell.length_b   1.000
_cell.length_c   1.000
_cell.angle_alpha   90.00
_cell.angle_beta   90.00
_cell.angle_gamma   90.00
#
_symmetry.space_group_name_H-M   'P 1'
#
loop_
_entity.id
_entity.type
_entity.pdbx_description
1 polymer ?
#
loop_
_entity_poly.entity_id
_entity_poly.type
_entity_poly.pdbx_seq_one_letter_code
_entity_poly.pdbx_strand_id
1 'polypeptide(L)'
;MYADTITGSMRKAIDETARRRAKQMAYNQEHGITPTTIKKDIRDILASIYERDYAEIGTKVKTSLGEIRQDELKATIKQLEQKMLAAAEDLAFEQAAEYRDEIKRLKKINLAIEG
;
A
#
# COMPACT_ATOMS: atom_id res chain seq x y z
N MET A 1 10.07 17.03 9.64
CA MET A 1 8.95 18.00 9.57
C MET A 1 9.45 19.19 8.78
N TYR A 2 8.71 19.66 7.78
CA TYR A 2 9.03 20.89 7.05
C TYR A 2 7.99 21.94 7.43
N ALA A 3 8.43 23.05 8.00
CA ALA A 3 7.60 24.18 8.39
C ALA A 3 8.49 25.41 8.63
N ASP A 4 7.96 26.60 8.34
CA ASP A 4 8.71 27.86 8.51
C ASP A 4 8.82 28.29 9.98
N THR A 5 7.87 27.88 10.82
CA THR A 5 7.87 28.17 12.26
C THR A 5 7.47 26.97 13.09
N ILE A 6 7.99 26.91 14.32
CA ILE A 6 7.63 25.87 15.30
C ILE A 6 6.40 26.33 16.06
N THR A 7 5.26 25.70 15.80
CA THR A 7 4.03 25.93 16.56
C THR A 7 4.14 25.32 17.97
N GLY A 8 3.27 25.76 18.89
CA GLY A 8 3.22 25.20 20.25
C GLY A 8 2.95 23.69 20.29
N SER A 9 2.11 23.17 19.39
CA SER A 9 1.83 21.73 19.27
C SER A 9 3.03 20.95 18.75
N MET A 10 3.75 21.51 17.76
CA MET A 10 5.00 20.92 17.28
C MET A 10 6.04 20.85 18.38
N ARG A 11 6.20 21.91 19.17
CA ARG A 11 7.15 21.93 20.29
C ARG A 11 6.86 20.82 21.28
N LYS A 12 5.60 20.68 21.73
CA LYS A 12 5.19 19.60 22.64
C LYS A 12 5.48 18.21 22.05
N ALA A 13 5.21 18.00 20.76
CA ALA A 13 5.46 16.71 20.10
C ALA A 13 6.96 16.40 19.98
N ILE A 14 7.79 17.40 19.65
CA ILE A 14 9.25 17.28 19.56
C ILE A 14 9.83 16.97 20.94
N ASP A 15 9.43 17.71 21.97
CA ASP A 15 9.92 17.56 23.32
C ASP A 15 9.58 16.17 23.90
N GLU A 16 8.35 15.70 23.70
CA GLU A 16 7.93 14.37 24.16
C GLU A 16 8.66 13.25 23.38
N THR A 17 8.93 13.45 22.09
CA THR A 17 9.73 12.52 21.29
C THR A 17 11.17 12.45 21.79
N ALA A 18 11.79 13.60 22.08
CA ALA A 18 13.15 13.69 22.62
C ALA A 18 13.23 13.04 24.02
N ARG A 19 12.26 13.33 24.91
CA ARG A 19 12.18 12.74 26.25
C ARG A 19 12.09 11.22 26.21
N ARG A 20 11.27 10.66 25.30
CA ARG A 20 11.15 9.19 25.11
C ARG A 20 12.43 8.59 24.56
N ARG A 21 13.02 9.21 23.53
CA ARG A 21 14.24 8.72 22.88
C ARG A 21 15.42 8.65 23.86
N ALA A 22 15.58 9.65 24.72
CA ALA A 22 16.63 9.66 25.74
C ALA A 22 16.50 8.47 26.70
N LYS A 23 15.28 8.18 27.19
CA LYS A 23 15.02 7.01 28.04
C LYS A 23 15.29 5.69 27.32
N GLN A 24 14.89 5.58 26.06
CA GLN A 24 15.11 4.38 25.24
C GLN A 24 16.60 4.14 24.99
N MET A 25 17.38 5.18 24.69
CA MET A 25 18.83 5.08 24.49
C MET A 25 19.55 4.66 25.77
N ALA A 26 19.20 5.26 26.91
CA ALA A 26 19.79 4.91 28.20
C ALA A 26 19.52 3.43 28.54
N TYR A 27 18.26 2.99 28.39
CA TYR A 27 17.88 1.59 28.59
C TYR A 27 18.64 0.65 27.66
N ASN A 28 18.73 0.99 26.38
CA ASN A 28 19.45 0.19 25.39
C ASN A 28 20.94 0.08 25.72
N GLN A 29 21.58 1.17 26.17
CA GLN A 29 22.98 1.17 26.56
C GLN A 29 23.22 0.32 27.81
N GLU A 30 22.37 0.46 28.83
CA GLU A 30 22.44 -0.31 30.07
C GLU A 30 22.27 -1.82 29.82
N HIS A 31 21.46 -2.20 28.83
CA HIS A 31 21.12 -3.60 28.53
C HIS A 31 21.87 -4.16 27.30
N GLY A 32 22.79 -3.40 26.70
CA GLY A 32 23.52 -3.83 25.50
C GLY A 32 22.64 -4.07 24.26
N ILE A 33 21.48 -3.43 24.17
CA ILE A 33 20.52 -3.62 23.07
C ILE A 33 20.92 -2.75 21.87
N THR A 34 21.20 -3.39 20.73
CA THR A 34 21.34 -2.69 19.45
C THR A 34 19.98 -2.61 18.75
N PRO A 35 19.43 -1.42 18.47
CA PRO A 35 18.15 -1.29 17.79
C PRO A 35 18.18 -1.91 16.40
N THR A 36 17.20 -2.76 16.10
CA THR A 36 17.01 -3.35 14.77
C THR A 36 15.57 -3.14 14.30
N THR A 37 15.38 -3.06 12.99
CA THR A 37 14.03 -2.96 12.41
C THR A 37 13.31 -4.30 12.54
N ILE A 38 12.05 -4.25 12.97
CA ILE A 38 11.20 -5.44 13.00
C ILE A 38 10.95 -5.92 11.56
N LYS A 39 11.29 -7.18 11.27
CA LYS A 39 10.81 -7.88 10.08
C LYS A 39 9.47 -8.50 10.40
N LYS A 40 8.40 -8.03 9.73
CA LYS A 40 7.04 -8.55 9.92
C LYS A 40 6.62 -9.25 8.64
N ASP A 41 6.36 -10.55 8.72
CA ASP A 41 5.80 -11.29 7.61
C ASP A 41 4.41 -10.75 7.28
N ILE A 42 4.15 -10.55 5.99
CA ILE A 42 2.81 -10.23 5.52
C ILE A 42 1.97 -11.48 5.78
N ARG A 43 1.10 -11.43 6.80
CA ARG A 43 0.12 -12.50 7.01
C ARG A 43 -0.63 -12.69 5.71
N ASP A 44 -0.74 -13.94 5.31
CA ASP A 44 -1.34 -14.41 4.08
C ASP A 44 -2.86 -14.15 4.10
N ILE A 45 -3.25 -12.86 3.97
CA ILE A 45 -4.62 -12.42 3.63
C ILE A 45 -5.03 -12.98 2.26
N LEU A 46 -4.03 -13.44 1.53
CA LEU A 46 -4.09 -13.92 0.18
C LEU A 46 -4.76 -15.30 0.16
N ALA A 47 -4.39 -16.27 1.00
CA ALA A 47 -4.93 -17.65 1.01
C ALA A 47 -6.46 -17.80 0.83
N SER A 48 -7.30 -16.93 1.42
CA SER A 48 -8.77 -17.02 1.29
C SER A 48 -9.33 -16.57 -0.07
N ILE A 49 -8.52 -15.88 -0.89
CA ILE A 49 -8.86 -15.45 -2.25
C ILE A 49 -8.41 -16.49 -3.29
N TYR A 50 -7.35 -17.26 -3.01
CA TYR A 50 -6.78 -18.23 -3.97
C TYR A 50 -7.74 -19.38 -4.29
N GLU A 51 -8.65 -19.75 -3.39
CA GLU A 51 -9.57 -20.87 -3.65
C GLU A 51 -10.72 -20.54 -4.61
N ARG A 52 -11.01 -19.26 -4.93
CA ARG A 52 -12.19 -18.92 -5.74
C ARG A 52 -11.94 -18.67 -7.23
N ASP A 53 -10.72 -18.28 -7.63
CA ASP A 53 -10.51 -17.74 -9.00
C ASP A 53 -9.59 -18.59 -9.91
N TYR A 54 -9.05 -19.73 -9.45
CA TYR A 54 -8.11 -20.55 -10.24
C TYR A 54 -8.76 -21.53 -11.24
N ALA A 55 -10.05 -21.41 -11.55
CA ALA A 55 -10.68 -22.36 -12.48
C ALA A 55 -10.34 -22.10 -13.96
N GLU A 56 -9.88 -20.92 -14.37
CA GLU A 56 -9.50 -20.65 -15.77
C GLU A 56 -8.37 -19.62 -15.88
N ILE A 57 -7.11 -20.03 -15.66
CA ILE A 57 -5.97 -19.30 -16.25
C ILE A 57 -5.88 -19.71 -17.73
N GLY A 58 -6.87 -19.28 -18.50
CA GLY A 58 -6.71 -19.05 -19.92
C GLY A 58 -5.88 -17.78 -20.11
N THR A 59 -5.27 -17.60 -21.28
CA THR A 59 -4.33 -16.53 -21.66
C THR A 59 -4.89 -15.07 -21.57
N LYS A 60 -6.05 -14.89 -20.92
CA LYS A 60 -6.84 -13.66 -20.86
C LYS A 60 -7.29 -13.37 -19.42
N VAL A 61 -7.13 -12.13 -19.00
CA VAL A 61 -7.57 -11.61 -17.70
C VAL A 61 -8.82 -10.78 -17.91
N LYS A 62 -9.92 -11.12 -17.21
CA LYS A 62 -11.16 -10.34 -17.25
C LYS A 62 -11.03 -9.09 -16.39
N THR A 63 -11.17 -7.91 -17.01
CA THR A 63 -11.13 -6.59 -16.35
C THR A 63 -12.43 -5.84 -16.56
N SER A 64 -12.62 -4.73 -15.82
CA SER A 64 -13.70 -3.77 -16.07
C SER A 64 -13.69 -3.15 -17.47
N LEU A 65 -12.57 -3.26 -18.20
CA LEU A 65 -12.38 -2.79 -19.57
C LEU A 65 -12.49 -3.90 -20.61
N GLY A 66 -12.83 -5.13 -20.20
CA GLY A 66 -12.93 -6.31 -21.05
C GLY A 66 -11.87 -7.37 -20.75
N GLU A 67 -11.83 -8.42 -21.57
CA GLU A 67 -10.78 -9.44 -21.54
C GLU A 67 -9.50 -8.89 -22.17
N ILE A 68 -8.46 -8.73 -21.38
CA ILE A 68 -7.15 -8.28 -21.85
C ILE A 68 -6.15 -9.42 -21.81
N ARG A 69 -5.12 -9.33 -22.63
CA ARG A 69 -3.99 -10.24 -22.55
C ARG A 69 -3.11 -9.89 -21.35
N GLN A 70 -2.38 -10.88 -20.88
CA GLN A 70 -1.51 -10.77 -19.70
C GLN A 70 -0.42 -9.70 -19.84
N ASP A 71 0.11 -9.52 -21.04
CA ASP A 71 1.10 -8.50 -21.40
C ASP A 71 0.55 -7.07 -21.32
N GLU A 72 -0.78 -6.90 -21.42
CA GLU A 72 -1.46 -5.61 -21.36
C GLU A 72 -1.91 -5.23 -19.93
N LEU A 73 -1.69 -6.12 -18.95
CA LEU A 73 -2.15 -5.93 -17.57
C LEU A 73 -1.53 -4.68 -16.92
N LYS A 74 -0.23 -4.45 -17.11
CA LYS A 74 0.46 -3.26 -16.59
C LYS A 74 -0.07 -1.96 -17.23
N ALA A 75 -0.35 -1.99 -18.53
CA ALA A 75 -0.91 -0.85 -19.25
C ALA A 75 -2.32 -0.53 -18.75
N THR A 76 -3.14 -1.56 -18.53
CA THR A 76 -4.51 -1.43 -18.03
C THR A 76 -4.55 -0.90 -16.60
N ILE A 77 -3.66 -1.38 -15.72
CA ILE A 77 -3.51 -0.84 -14.36
C ILE A 77 -3.20 0.66 -14.41
N LYS A 78 -2.27 1.09 -15.27
CA LYS A 78 -1.92 2.50 -15.43
C LYS A 78 -3.08 3.35 -15.93
N GLN A 79 -3.89 2.83 -16.86
CA GLN A 79 -5.10 3.52 -17.33
C GLN A 79 -6.14 3.67 -16.22
N LEU A 80 -6.36 2.64 -15.41
CA LEU A 80 -7.27 2.70 -14.27
C LEU A 80 -6.76 3.66 -13.19
N GLU A 81 -5.46 3.74 -12.95
CA GLU A 81 -4.87 4.72 -12.02
C GLU A 81 -5.14 6.16 -12.48
N GLN A 82 -5.05 6.44 -13.78
CA GLN A 82 -5.41 7.74 -14.33
C GLN A 82 -6.89 8.06 -14.15
N LYS A 83 -7.79 7.09 -14.41
CA LYS A 83 -9.24 7.26 -14.20
C LYS A 83 -9.61 7.45 -12.73
N MET A 84 -8.93 6.74 -11.83
CA MET A 84 -9.10 6.90 -10.38
C MET A 84 -8.71 8.30 -9.92
N LEU A 85 -7.59 8.84 -10.41
CA LEU A 85 -7.14 10.18 -10.08
C LEU A 85 -8.11 11.24 -10.61
N ALA A 86 -8.54 11.12 -11.86
CA ALA A 86 -9.54 12.02 -12.45
C ALA A 86 -10.86 12.02 -11.66
N ALA A 87 -11.39 10.83 -11.31
CA ALA A 87 -12.59 10.70 -10.50
C ALA A 87 -12.42 11.31 -9.09
N ALA A 88 -11.22 11.22 -8.50
CA ALA A 88 -10.93 11.85 -7.20
C ALA A 88 -10.84 13.38 -7.30
N GLU A 89 -10.29 13.92 -8.39
CA GLU A 89 -10.28 15.36 -8.70
C GLU A 89 -11.70 15.91 -8.88
N ASP A 90 -12.58 15.13 -9.53
CA ASP A 90 -14.00 15.45 -9.73
C ASP A 90 -14.87 15.20 -8.48
N LEU A 91 -14.27 14.84 -7.34
CA LEU A 91 -14.95 14.48 -6.08
C LEU A 91 -15.91 13.28 -6.19
N ALA A 92 -15.79 12.47 -7.24
CA ALA A 92 -16.53 11.24 -7.47
C ALA A 92 -15.89 10.06 -6.72
N PHE A 93 -15.92 10.11 -5.39
CA PHE A 93 -15.20 9.15 -4.53
C PHE A 93 -15.68 7.70 -4.65
N GLU A 94 -16.95 7.47 -4.98
CA GLU A 94 -17.48 6.12 -5.21
C GLU A 94 -16.82 5.47 -6.44
N GLN A 95 -16.76 6.20 -7.56
CA GLN A 95 -16.09 5.74 -8.78
C GLN A 95 -14.57 5.58 -8.57
N ALA A 96 -13.94 6.50 -7.83
CA ALA A 96 -12.53 6.36 -7.47
C ALA A 96 -12.28 5.11 -6.60
N ALA A 97 -13.21 4.77 -5.69
CA ALA A 97 -13.12 3.56 -4.88
C ALA A 97 -13.27 2.29 -5.73
N GLU A 98 -14.19 2.28 -6.70
CA GLU A 98 -14.33 1.18 -7.66
C GLU A 98 -13.05 0.95 -8.47
N TYR A 99 -12.47 2.01 -9.06
CA TYR A 99 -11.22 1.91 -9.80
C TYR A 99 -10.06 1.43 -8.92
N ARG A 100 -9.97 1.93 -7.68
CA ARG A 100 -8.97 1.50 -6.70
C ARG A 100 -9.05 0.00 -6.42
N ASP A 101 -10.24 -0.52 -6.21
CA ASP A 101 -10.42 -1.91 -5.83
C ASP A 101 -10.19 -2.86 -7.02
N GLU A 102 -10.52 -2.41 -8.23
CA GLU A 102 -10.13 -3.10 -9.48
C GLU A 102 -8.60 -3.10 -9.67
N ILE A 103 -7.91 -1.96 -9.47
CA ILE A 103 -6.44 -1.89 -9.54
C ILE A 103 -5.80 -2.87 -8.55
N LYS A 104 -6.32 -2.96 -7.32
CA LYS A 104 -5.82 -3.91 -6.33
C LYS A 104 -5.97 -5.35 -6.80
N ARG A 105 -7.11 -5.69 -7.41
CA ARG A 105 -7.36 -7.02 -7.98
C ARG A 105 -6.36 -7.34 -9.09
N LEU A 106 -6.17 -6.43 -10.04
CA LEU A 106 -5.23 -6.62 -11.16
C LEU A 106 -3.77 -6.67 -10.72
N LYS A 107 -3.35 -5.86 -9.73
CA LYS A 107 -1.99 -5.93 -9.16
C LYS A 107 -1.72 -7.27 -8.47
N LYS A 108 -2.73 -7.85 -7.80
CA LYS A 108 -2.62 -9.20 -7.23
C LYS A 108 -2.41 -10.25 -8.32
N ILE A 109 -3.18 -10.18 -9.39
CA ILE A 109 -3.03 -11.09 -10.55
C ILE A 109 -1.64 -10.93 -11.18
N ASN A 110 -1.16 -9.69 -11.39
CA ASN A 110 0.17 -9.43 -11.95
C ASN A 110 1.29 -10.02 -11.07
N LEU A 111 1.17 -9.90 -9.74
CA LEU A 111 2.15 -10.45 -8.81
C LEU A 111 2.16 -11.98 -8.82
N ALA A 112 1.00 -12.62 -8.92
CA ALA A 112 0.88 -14.08 -9.01
C ALA A 112 1.39 -14.65 -10.34
N ILE A 113 1.51 -13.79 -11.36
CA ILE A 113 2.08 -14.13 -12.67
C ILE A 113 3.60 -13.98 -12.69
N GLU A 114 4.12 -12.96 -12.00
CA GLU A 114 5.55 -12.63 -11.98
C GLU A 114 6.36 -13.46 -10.97
N GLY A 115 5.69 -14.04 -9.97
CA GLY A 115 6.27 -14.94 -8.97
C GLY A 115 6.12 -16.41 -9.34
#